data_AF-X1TVH0-F1
#
_entry.id   AF-X1TVH0-F1
#
_cell.length_a   1.000
_cell.length_b   1.000
_cell.length_c   1.000
_cell.angle_alpha   90.00
_cell.angle_beta   90.00
_cell.angle_gamma   90.00
#
_symmetry.space_group_name_H-M   'P 1'
#
loop_
_entity.id
_entity.type
_entity.pdbx_description
1 polymer ?
#
loop_
_entity_poly.entity_id
_entity_poly.type
_entity_poly.pdbx_seq_one_letter_code
_entity_poly.pdbx_strand_id
1 'polypeptide(L)'
;MAWVSPTFFNDPDTQWSDEPNAYDEDTGSQALTAPPGDSWSSFLELTHAAINCDKVRFHAPYDASQNSIKLEVFYDGSWHEVYEGVYANNEWVEKDLGGTFPVTAARVSFYNEFFMVTN
;
A
#
# COMPACT_ATOMS: atom_id res chain seq x y z
N MET A 1 7.03 19.44 -9.07
CA MET A 1 6.28 19.16 -7.83
C MET A 1 7.06 18.14 -7.01
N ALA A 2 6.82 18.09 -5.70
CA ALA A 2 7.44 17.14 -4.79
C ALA A 2 6.43 16.07 -4.36
N TRP A 3 6.91 14.85 -4.12
CA TRP A 3 6.13 13.80 -3.46
C TRP A 3 5.94 14.14 -1.99
N VAL A 4 4.76 13.82 -1.45
CA VAL A 4 4.40 14.07 -0.05
C VAL A 4 4.11 12.73 0.61
N SER A 5 4.84 12.43 1.67
CA SER A 5 4.64 11.23 2.47
C SER A 5 3.42 11.38 3.38
N PRO A 6 2.75 10.27 3.72
CA PRO A 6 1.85 10.24 4.87
C PRO A 6 2.51 10.72 6.16
N THR A 7 1.70 11.08 7.14
CA THR A 7 2.17 11.57 8.44
C THR A 7 1.71 10.71 9.62
N PHE A 8 0.78 9.78 9.37
CA PHE A 8 0.18 8.92 10.39
C PHE A 8 -0.37 7.64 9.77
N PHE A 9 -0.53 6.59 10.57
CA PHE A 9 -1.11 5.31 10.17
C PHE A 9 -2.30 4.92 11.03
N ASN A 10 -3.19 4.10 10.47
CA ASN A 10 -4.27 3.44 11.17
C ASN A 10 -4.24 1.95 10.78
N ASP A 11 -3.90 1.09 11.75
CA ASP A 11 -3.97 -0.38 11.62
C ASP A 11 -5.06 -0.91 12.59
N PRO A 12 -6.32 -0.92 12.15
CA PRO A 12 -7.45 -1.27 13.03
C PRO A 12 -7.43 -2.73 13.47
N ASP A 13 -6.80 -3.61 12.70
CA ASP A 13 -6.76 -5.05 12.94
C ASP A 13 -5.47 -5.48 13.67
N THR A 14 -4.52 -4.55 13.88
CA THR A 14 -3.23 -4.81 14.55
C THR A 14 -2.46 -5.96 13.91
N GLN A 15 -2.50 -6.06 12.57
CA GLN A 15 -1.85 -7.12 11.78
C GLN A 15 -0.65 -6.61 10.97
N TRP A 16 -0.33 -5.32 11.12
CA TRP A 16 0.87 -4.72 10.62
C TRP A 16 1.85 -4.47 11.76
N SER A 17 3.12 -4.38 11.40
CA SER A 17 4.20 -4.05 12.31
C SER A 17 5.16 -3.11 11.61
N ASP A 18 5.86 -2.30 12.40
CA ASP A 18 6.77 -1.27 11.92
C ASP A 18 6.10 -0.28 10.95
N GLU A 19 4.83 0.05 11.21
CA GLU A 19 3.98 0.90 10.38
C GLU A 19 4.61 2.26 10.03
N PRO A 20 5.35 2.94 10.94
CA PRO A 20 6.07 4.17 10.60
C PRO A 20 7.07 4.03 9.44
N ASN A 21 7.61 2.83 9.20
CA ASN A 21 8.53 2.58 8.10
C ASN A 21 7.84 2.64 6.72
N ALA A 22 6.50 2.61 6.65
CA ALA A 22 5.79 2.72 5.38
C ALA A 22 5.83 4.16 4.80
N TYR A 23 6.24 5.15 5.58
CA TYR A 23 6.22 6.57 5.19
C TYR A 23 7.43 7.37 5.75
N ASP A 24 8.55 6.71 6.04
CA ASP A 24 9.77 7.33 6.56
C ASP A 24 10.76 7.81 5.46
N GLU A 25 10.41 7.61 4.18
CA GLU A 25 11.24 7.88 3.00
C GLU A 25 12.55 7.05 2.91
N ASP A 26 12.67 5.95 3.67
CA ASP A 26 13.79 5.02 3.61
C ASP A 26 13.40 3.72 2.87
N THR A 27 13.89 3.54 1.65
CA THR A 27 13.62 2.32 0.86
C THR A 27 14.32 1.06 1.41
N GLY A 28 15.13 1.19 2.47
CA GLY A 28 15.77 0.09 3.19
C GLY A 28 14.98 -0.41 4.41
N SER A 29 13.93 0.32 4.83
CA SER A 29 12.99 -0.09 5.86
C SER A 29 11.65 -0.49 5.24
N GLN A 30 10.78 -1.16 6.01
CA GLN A 30 9.43 -1.50 5.57
C GLN A 30 8.51 -1.77 6.74
N ALA A 31 7.22 -1.54 6.53
CA ALA A 31 6.17 -2.13 7.35
C ALA A 31 5.92 -3.58 6.90
N LEU A 32 5.49 -4.43 7.82
CA LEU A 32 5.37 -5.86 7.61
C LEU A 32 3.97 -6.36 7.95
N THR A 33 3.46 -7.28 7.15
CA THR A 33 2.25 -8.08 7.44
C THR A 33 2.49 -9.53 7.04
N ALA A 34 1.76 -10.46 7.65
CA ALA A 34 1.88 -11.90 7.41
C ALA A 34 0.49 -12.55 7.29
N PRO A 35 -0.28 -12.24 6.24
CA PRO A 35 -1.57 -12.88 6.02
C PRO A 35 -1.43 -14.40 5.86
N PRO A 36 -2.46 -15.18 6.23
CA PRO A 36 -2.53 -16.59 5.89
C PRO A 36 -2.35 -16.85 4.39
N GLY A 37 -1.95 -18.07 4.02
CA GLY A 37 -1.90 -18.49 2.63
C GLY A 37 -3.27 -18.41 1.96
N ASP A 38 -3.26 -18.07 0.67
CA ASP A 38 -4.42 -17.81 -0.18
C ASP A 38 -5.35 -16.70 0.34
N SER A 39 -4.80 -15.68 1.00
CA SER A 39 -5.60 -14.59 1.54
C SER A 39 -4.95 -13.21 1.41
N TRP A 40 -5.80 -12.19 1.43
CA TRP A 40 -5.39 -10.79 1.55
C TRP A 40 -5.13 -10.45 3.02
N SER A 41 -4.12 -9.63 3.28
CA SER A 41 -3.92 -8.98 4.57
C SER A 41 -5.07 -8.04 4.92
N SER A 42 -5.20 -7.70 6.21
CA SER A 42 -5.87 -6.46 6.58
C SER A 42 -5.19 -5.28 5.88
N PHE A 43 -5.90 -4.16 5.75
CA PHE A 43 -5.30 -2.98 5.18
C PHE A 43 -4.47 -2.23 6.21
N LEU A 44 -3.37 -1.61 5.77
CA LEU A 44 -2.73 -0.51 6.47
C LEU A 44 -3.20 0.80 5.84
N GLU A 45 -3.86 1.65 6.62
CA GLU A 45 -4.27 2.98 6.19
C GLU A 45 -3.20 4.00 6.57
N LEU A 46 -2.80 4.84 5.61
CA LEU A 46 -1.84 5.91 5.76
C LEU A 46 -2.51 7.25 5.46
N THR A 47 -2.34 8.23 6.33
CA THR A 47 -3.10 9.49 6.29
C THR A 47 -2.21 10.72 6.29
N HIS A 48 -2.72 11.80 5.70
CA HIS A 48 -2.13 13.13 5.71
C HIS A 48 -3.22 14.21 5.62
N ALA A 49 -2.85 15.47 5.88
CA ALA A 49 -3.75 16.61 5.60
C ALA A 49 -4.11 16.64 4.11
N ALA A 50 -5.33 17.06 3.76
CA ALA A 50 -5.80 17.02 2.37
C ALA A 50 -4.82 17.69 1.40
N ILE A 51 -4.39 16.95 0.37
CA ILE A 51 -3.57 17.47 -0.73
C ILE A 51 -4.26 17.19 -2.05
N ASN A 52 -4.20 18.14 -2.97
CA ASN A 52 -4.63 17.91 -4.34
C ASN A 52 -3.52 17.17 -5.09
N CYS A 53 -3.75 15.90 -5.42
CA CYS A 53 -2.82 15.09 -6.20
C CYS A 53 -3.54 14.32 -7.30
N ASP A 54 -2.76 13.93 -8.32
CA ASP A 54 -3.20 13.17 -9.49
C ASP A 54 -2.58 11.77 -9.56
N LYS A 55 -1.66 11.47 -8.64
CA LYS A 55 -0.92 10.22 -8.54
C LYS A 55 -0.65 9.83 -7.10
N VAL A 56 -0.51 8.53 -6.91
CA VAL A 56 0.08 7.92 -5.72
C VAL A 56 1.24 7.03 -6.14
N ARG A 57 2.16 6.76 -5.22
CA ARG A 57 3.25 5.81 -5.45
C ARG A 57 3.50 4.97 -4.20
N PHE A 58 4.03 3.78 -4.39
CA PHE A 58 4.49 2.91 -3.31
C PHE A 58 5.83 2.27 -3.67
N HIS A 59 6.57 1.83 -2.66
CA HIS A 59 7.77 1.04 -2.79
C HIS A 59 7.65 -0.15 -1.83
N ALA A 60 7.68 -1.36 -2.36
CA ALA A 60 7.56 -2.57 -1.55
C ALA A 60 8.44 -3.68 -2.14
N PRO A 61 9.09 -4.50 -1.31
CA PRO A 61 9.61 -5.77 -1.76
C PRO A 61 8.48 -6.78 -1.88
N TYR A 62 8.65 -7.75 -2.77
CA TYR A 62 7.91 -9.00 -2.70
C TYR A 62 8.83 -10.19 -2.48
N ASP A 63 8.25 -11.28 -1.98
CA ASP A 63 8.81 -12.63 -2.02
C ASP A 63 8.06 -13.48 -3.06
N ALA A 64 8.31 -14.79 -3.08
CA ALA A 64 7.67 -15.67 -4.04
C ALA A 64 6.13 -15.66 -3.94
N SER A 65 5.56 -15.48 -2.74
CA SER A 65 4.12 -15.60 -2.48
C SER A 65 3.41 -14.26 -2.30
N GLN A 66 4.11 -13.17 -2.00
CA GLN A 66 3.53 -11.86 -1.73
C GLN A 66 3.86 -10.81 -2.80
N ASN A 67 3.55 -11.13 -4.06
CA ASN A 67 3.86 -10.28 -5.22
C ASN A 67 2.69 -9.41 -5.71
N SER A 68 1.54 -9.47 -5.03
CA SER A 68 0.31 -8.78 -5.43
C SER A 68 -0.16 -7.82 -4.35
N ILE A 69 -0.58 -6.64 -4.79
CA ILE A 69 -0.99 -5.52 -3.93
C ILE A 69 -2.38 -5.04 -4.35
N LYS A 70 -3.16 -4.58 -3.37
CA LYS A 70 -4.36 -3.77 -3.56
C LYS A 70 -4.07 -2.37 -3.01
N LEU A 71 -4.30 -1.36 -3.83
CA LEU A 71 -4.11 0.04 -3.50
C LEU A 71 -5.43 0.78 -3.65
N GLU A 72 -5.89 1.34 -2.53
CA GLU A 72 -7.09 2.17 -2.49
C GLU A 72 -6.76 3.56 -1.99
N VAL A 73 -7.44 4.58 -2.52
CA VAL A 73 -7.22 5.99 -2.18
C VAL A 73 -8.55 6.63 -1.79
N PHE A 74 -8.53 7.40 -0.70
CA PHE A 74 -9.71 8.10 -0.21
C PHE A 74 -9.78 9.52 -0.77
N TYR A 75 -10.82 9.77 -1.56
CA TYR A 75 -11.21 11.10 -2.04
C TYR A 75 -12.70 11.14 -2.35
N ASP A 76 -13.27 12.35 -2.40
CA ASP A 76 -14.71 12.56 -2.62
C ASP A 76 -15.61 11.75 -1.68
N GLY A 77 -15.15 11.53 -0.44
CA GLY A 77 -15.91 10.86 0.62
C GLY A 77 -16.00 9.35 0.50
N SER A 78 -15.20 8.70 -0.36
CA SER A 78 -15.19 7.25 -0.53
C SER A 78 -13.79 6.70 -0.85
N TRP A 79 -13.62 5.40 -0.62
CA TRP A 79 -12.43 4.65 -1.04
C TRP A 79 -12.60 4.23 -2.51
N HIS A 80 -11.56 4.49 -3.31
CA HIS A 80 -11.50 4.08 -4.72
C HIS A 80 -10.36 3.11 -4.90
N GLU A 81 -10.62 1.95 -5.50
CA GLU A 81 -9.58 1.02 -5.91
C GLU A 81 -8.83 1.61 -7.11
N VAL A 82 -7.57 1.97 -6.90
CA VAL A 82 -6.70 2.56 -7.93
C VAL A 82 -5.90 1.47 -8.63
N TYR A 83 -5.59 0.39 -7.93
CA TYR A 83 -4.82 -0.72 -8.48
C TYR A 83 -5.02 -2.01 -7.70
N GLU A 84 -5.14 -3.13 -8.42
CA GLU A 84 -5.01 -4.48 -7.89
C GLU A 84 -4.14 -5.31 -8.86
N GLY A 85 -3.11 -5.98 -8.34
CA GLY A 85 -2.31 -6.93 -9.12
C GLY A 85 -0.82 -6.94 -8.78
N VAL A 86 -0.04 -7.57 -9.66
CA VAL A 86 1.40 -7.74 -9.51
C VAL A 86 2.19 -6.45 -9.69
N TYR A 87 3.20 -6.20 -8.86
CA TYR A 87 3.97 -4.95 -8.90
C TYR A 87 5.48 -5.20 -9.08
N ALA A 88 6.24 -4.14 -9.37
CA ALA A 88 7.70 -4.23 -9.53
C ALA A 88 8.39 -4.35 -8.16
N ASN A 89 9.34 -5.28 -8.03
CA ASN A 89 10.03 -5.56 -6.77
C ASN A 89 11.03 -4.45 -6.44
N ASN A 90 10.97 -3.88 -5.22
CA ASN A 90 11.94 -2.87 -4.77
C ASN A 90 12.10 -1.69 -5.76
N GLU A 91 10.99 -1.26 -6.33
CA GLU A 91 10.93 -0.12 -7.25
C GLU A 91 9.77 0.79 -6.85
N TRP A 92 9.92 2.08 -7.13
CA TRP A 92 8.82 3.03 -6.99
C TRP A 92 7.78 2.76 -8.09
N VAL A 93 6.59 2.32 -7.70
CA VAL A 93 5.46 2.08 -8.60
C VAL A 93 4.47 3.23 -8.47
N GLU A 94 4.28 3.97 -9.56
CA GLU A 94 3.30 5.07 -9.64
C GLU A 94 1.96 4.58 -10.21
N LYS A 95 0.87 5.17 -9.72
CA LYS A 95 -0.49 4.97 -10.26
C LYS A 95 -1.21 6.30 -10.40
N ASP A 96 -1.71 6.56 -11.60
CA ASP A 96 -2.56 7.71 -11.92
C ASP A 96 -3.95 7.54 -11.29
N LEU A 97 -4.49 8.62 -10.73
CA LEU A 97 -5.87 8.68 -10.22
C LEU A 97 -6.89 9.03 -11.32
N GLY A 98 -6.42 9.39 -12.52
CA GLY A 98 -7.27 9.79 -13.65
C GLY A 98 -7.84 11.22 -13.55
N GLY A 99 -7.36 12.00 -12.58
CA GLY A 99 -7.78 13.38 -12.32
C GLY A 99 -7.05 13.92 -11.09
N THR A 100 -7.29 15.18 -10.72
CA THR A 100 -6.76 15.75 -9.48
C THR A 100 -7.83 15.75 -8.40
N PHE A 101 -7.56 15.12 -7.27
CA PHE A 101 -8.51 14.96 -6.17
C PHE A 101 -7.91 15.42 -4.85
N PRO A 102 -8.74 15.92 -3.89
CA PRO A 102 -8.29 16.21 -2.54
C PRO A 102 -8.17 14.90 -1.74
N VAL A 103 -7.01 14.26 -1.83
CA VAL A 103 -6.71 13.00 -1.14
C VAL A 103 -6.36 13.29 0.30
N THR A 104 -6.83 12.44 1.22
CA THR A 104 -6.46 12.49 2.65
C THR A 104 -5.86 11.18 3.16
N ALA A 105 -6.08 10.08 2.44
CA ALA A 105 -5.60 8.77 2.84
C ALA A 105 -5.38 7.85 1.63
N ALA A 106 -4.46 6.91 1.79
CA ALA A 106 -4.33 5.73 0.95
C ALA A 106 -4.23 4.50 1.86
N ARG A 107 -4.66 3.34 1.38
CA ARG A 107 -4.51 2.08 2.12
C ARG A 107 -4.05 0.97 1.20
N VAL A 108 -3.33 0.03 1.80
CA VAL A 108 -2.67 -1.07 1.10
C VAL A 108 -2.99 -2.41 1.77
N SER A 109 -3.24 -3.42 0.95
CA SER A 109 -3.26 -4.83 1.35
C SER A 109 -2.36 -5.64 0.43
N PHE A 110 -1.74 -6.69 0.96
CA PHE A 110 -0.95 -7.66 0.19
C PHE A 110 -1.65 -9.01 0.16
N TYR A 111 -1.55 -9.70 -0.97
CA TYR A 111 -2.04 -11.08 -1.12
C TYR A 111 -0.89 -12.06 -0.92
N ASN A 112 -1.11 -13.12 -0.13
CA ASN A 112 -0.14 -14.21 0.05
C ASN A 112 -0.64 -15.46 -0.67
N GLU A 113 -0.02 -15.82 -1.78
CA GLU A 113 -0.31 -17.02 -2.56
C GLU A 113 0.25 -18.27 -1.87
N PHE A 114 -0.59 -19.28 -1.66
CA PHE A 114 -0.12 -20.56 -1.11
C PHE A 114 0.47 -21.44 -2.21
N PHE A 115 1.78 -21.68 -2.16
CA PHE A 115 2.38 -22.71 -3.00
C PHE A 115 2.30 -24.08 -2.32
N MET A 116 1.56 -25.01 -2.93
CA MET A 116 1.78 -26.42 -2.63
C MET A 116 3.11 -26.86 -3.23
N VAL A 117 4.07 -27.26 -2.37
CA VAL A 117 5.24 -28.00 -2.83
C VAL A 117 4.73 -29.34 -3.38
N THR A 118 4.74 -29.48 -4.70
CA THR A 118 4.56 -30.79 -5.33
C THR A 118 5.90 -31.52 -5.24
N ASN A 119 5.93 -32.58 -4.43
CA ASN A 119 7.07 -33.51 -4.34
C ASN A 119 7.14 -34.42 -5.57
#